data_AF-A0A7Y5AF99-F1
#
_entry.id   AF-A0A7Y5AF99-F1
#
_cell.length_a   1.000
_cell.length_b   1.000
_cell.length_c   1.000
_cell.angle_alpha   90.00
_cell.angle_beta   90.00
_cell.angle_gamma   90.00
#
_symmetry.space_group_name_H-M   'P 1'
#
loop_
_entity.id
_entity.type
_entity.pdbx_description
1 polymer ?
#
loop_
_entity_poly.entity_id
_entity_poly.type
_entity_poly.pdbx_seq_one_letter_code
_entity_poly.pdbx_strand_id
1 'polypeptide(L)'
;WQAREQGAQGSMPVAPGSRPGWLFAAPMALDEAGYQVQGQAERIESGWWDGADVRRDYYRIETRDGLRGWAYRDLSQAGPLWLQGWFA
;
A
#
# COMPACT_ATOMS: atom_id res chain seq x y z
N TRP A 1 -4.45 -16.50 -28.94
CA TRP A 1 -5.07 -15.72 -27.86
C TRP A 1 -4.94 -16.50 -26.56
N GLN A 2 -4.11 -16.06 -25.63
CA GLN A 2 -4.07 -16.62 -24.27
C GLN A 2 -4.28 -15.47 -23.30
N ALA A 3 -5.50 -15.35 -22.79
CA ALA A 3 -5.79 -14.54 -21.62
C ALA A 3 -5.21 -15.27 -20.41
N ARG A 4 -4.12 -14.74 -19.84
CA ARG A 4 -3.67 -15.13 -18.50
C ARG A 4 -4.39 -14.24 -17.50
N GLU A 5 -5.62 -14.61 -17.17
CA GLU A 5 -6.32 -14.08 -16.01
C GLU A 5 -5.74 -14.78 -14.78
N GLN A 6 -4.70 -14.19 -14.19
CA GLN A 6 -4.35 -14.47 -12.80
C GLN A 6 -4.91 -13.34 -11.95
N GLY A 7 -6.23 -13.23 -11.93
CA GLY A 7 -6.93 -12.54 -10.85
C GLY A 7 -6.74 -13.38 -9.60
N ALA A 8 -5.74 -13.05 -8.79
CA ALA A 8 -5.52 -13.70 -7.50
C ALA A 8 -6.72 -13.36 -6.59
N GLN A 9 -7.72 -14.23 -6.62
CA GLN A 9 -8.73 -14.36 -5.58
C GLN A 9 -8.01 -14.77 -4.30
N GLY A 10 -7.64 -13.77 -3.51
CA GLY A 10 -7.04 -13.95 -2.20
C GLY A 10 -7.78 -13.09 -1.20
N SER A 11 -9.02 -13.44 -0.86
CA SER A 11 -9.59 -13.08 0.45
C SER A 11 -8.81 -13.87 1.52
N MET A 12 -7.52 -13.59 1.66
CA MET A 12 -6.78 -14.02 2.83
C MET A 12 -7.36 -13.26 4.02
N PRO A 13 -7.64 -13.94 5.15
CA PRO A 13 -8.03 -13.23 6.35
C PRO A 13 -6.95 -12.19 6.64
N VAL A 14 -7.35 -10.92 6.69
CA VAL A 14 -6.46 -9.82 7.09
C VAL A 14 -6.04 -10.16 8.52
N ALA A 15 -4.83 -10.71 8.67
CA ALA A 15 -4.32 -11.04 9.99
C ALA A 15 -4.41 -9.78 10.88
N PRO A 16 -4.81 -9.91 12.16
CA PRO A 16 -4.83 -8.79 13.09
C PRO A 16 -3.46 -8.09 13.07
N GLY A 17 -3.46 -6.76 12.89
CA GLY A 17 -2.23 -5.97 12.75
C GLY A 17 -1.67 -5.87 11.33
N SER A 18 -2.35 -6.39 10.31
CA SER A 18 -1.96 -6.20 8.90
C SER A 18 -2.39 -4.88 8.30
N ARG A 19 -3.39 -4.22 8.90
CA ARG A 19 -3.84 -2.89 8.50
C ARG A 19 -3.65 -1.91 9.67
N PRO A 20 -3.31 -0.66 9.37
CA PRO A 20 -3.14 0.37 10.40
C PRO A 20 -4.45 0.58 11.16
N GLY A 21 -4.34 0.86 12.47
CA GLY A 21 -5.48 1.19 13.32
C GLY A 21 -6.01 2.61 13.08
N TRP A 22 -5.22 3.45 12.40
CA TRP A 22 -5.59 4.82 12.08
C TRP A 22 -5.20 5.18 10.64
N LEU A 23 -6.16 5.72 9.89
CA LEU A 23 -5.99 6.21 8.52
C LEU A 23 -6.11 7.74 8.47
N PHE A 24 -5.30 8.36 7.63
CA PHE A 24 -5.46 9.77 7.29
C PHE A 24 -6.63 9.98 6.33
N ALA A 25 -7.27 11.15 6.40
CA ALA A 25 -8.31 11.56 5.47
C ALA A 25 -7.78 11.71 4.03
N ALA A 26 -6.53 12.18 3.90
CA ALA A 26 -5.80 12.21 2.65
C ALA A 26 -4.38 11.68 2.90
N PRO A 27 -3.81 10.90 1.95
CA PRO A 27 -2.47 10.37 2.10
C PRO A 27 -1.42 11.48 2.03
N MET A 28 -0.31 11.30 2.76
CA MET A 28 0.77 12.28 2.86
C MET A 28 2.01 11.77 2.13
N ALA A 29 2.63 12.59 1.27
CA ALA A 29 3.89 12.23 0.61
C ALA A 29 5.01 12.07 1.64
N LEU A 30 5.79 10.99 1.54
CA LEU A 30 6.96 10.75 2.37
C LEU A 30 8.24 11.12 1.62
N ASP A 31 9.19 11.71 2.35
CA ASP A 31 10.57 11.83 1.92
C ASP A 31 11.27 10.47 2.04
N GLU A 32 11.92 10.01 0.96
CA GLU A 32 12.61 8.72 0.90
C GLU A 32 13.70 8.57 1.96
N ALA A 33 14.28 9.68 2.43
CA ALA A 33 15.27 9.65 3.51
C ALA A 33 14.66 9.40 4.90
N GLY A 34 13.34 9.53 5.06
CA GLY A 34 12.65 9.58 6.35
C GLY A 34 12.24 8.22 6.95
N TYR A 35 12.35 7.13 6.20
CA TYR A 35 11.83 5.82 6.62
C TYR A 35 12.63 4.63 6.08
N GLN A 36 12.35 3.46 6.65
CA GLN A 36 12.81 2.16 6.17
C GLN A 36 11.62 1.28 5.82
N VAL A 37 11.65 0.66 4.63
CA VAL A 37 10.64 -0.30 4.19
C VAL A 37 10.85 -1.64 4.89
N GLN A 38 9.76 -2.20 5.41
CA GLN A 38 9.73 -3.46 6.14
C GLN A 38 9.05 -4.55 5.31
N GLY A 39 9.81 -5.57 4.92
CA GLY A 39 9.29 -6.75 4.23
C GLY A 39 8.91 -6.52 2.77
N GLN A 40 7.96 -7.34 2.28
CA GLN A 40 7.49 -7.32 0.89
C GLN A 40 6.26 -6.42 0.71
N ALA A 41 6.01 -6.01 -0.53
CA ALA A 41 4.83 -5.24 -0.89
C ALA A 41 3.55 -6.08 -0.81
N GLU A 42 2.48 -5.49 -0.28
CA GLU A 42 1.10 -5.96 -0.44
C GLU A 42 0.47 -5.21 -1.62
N ARG A 43 0.23 -5.92 -2.73
CA ARG A 43 -0.47 -5.37 -3.90
C ARG A 43 -1.97 -5.27 -3.62
N ILE A 44 -2.55 -4.10 -3.85
CA ILE A 44 -3.99 -3.91 -3.89
C ILE A 44 -4.36 -3.30 -5.24
N GLU A 45 -5.28 -3.98 -5.93
CA GLU A 45 -5.81 -3.55 -7.22
C GLU A 45 -7.34 -3.41 -7.13
N SER A 46 -7.89 -2.29 -7.60
CA SER A 46 -9.34 -2.04 -7.64
C SER A 46 -9.74 -1.27 -8.90
N GLY A 47 -11.04 -1.17 -9.20
CA GLY A 47 -11.52 -0.37 -10.36
C GLY A 47 -11.27 -1.02 -11.72
N TRP A 48 -11.11 -2.35 -11.76
CA TRP A 48 -10.84 -3.09 -12.99
C TRP A 48 -12.03 -3.17 -13.96
N TRP A 49 -13.23 -2.72 -13.55
CA TRP A 49 -14.46 -2.79 -14.35
C TRP A 49 -15.01 -1.42 -14.78
N ASP A 50 -14.57 -0.32 -14.18
CA ASP A 50 -15.07 1.04 -14.44
C ASP A 50 -14.03 1.99 -15.03
N GLY A 51 -12.82 1.48 -15.32
CA GLY A 51 -11.72 2.28 -15.85
C GLY A 51 -11.02 3.16 -14.80
N ALA A 52 -11.42 3.07 -13.53
CA ALA A 52 -10.75 3.71 -12.40
C ALA A 52 -9.72 2.76 -11.76
N ASP A 53 -8.90 2.14 -12.61
CA ASP A 53 -7.91 1.14 -12.21
C ASP A 53 -6.89 1.74 -11.24
N VAL A 54 -6.97 1.33 -9.98
CA VAL A 54 -6.03 1.70 -8.93
C VAL A 54 -5.12 0.51 -8.71
N ARG A 55 -3.82 0.70 -8.91
CA ARG A 55 -2.80 -0.31 -8.63
C ARG A 55 -1.78 0.24 -7.67
N ARG A 56 -1.76 -0.30 -6.45
CA ARG A 56 -0.89 0.21 -5.38
C ARG A 56 -0.13 -0.94 -4.74
N ASP A 57 1.17 -0.73 -4.60
CA ASP A 57 2.02 -1.56 -3.73
C ASP A 57 2.08 -0.89 -2.36
N TYR A 58 1.48 -1.51 -1.35
CA TYR A 58 1.55 -1.08 0.05
C TYR A 58 2.73 -1.72 0.76
N TYR A 59 3.42 -0.92 1.56
CA TYR A 59 4.57 -1.29 2.36
C TYR A 59 4.30 -0.92 3.81
N ARG A 60 4.80 -1.76 4.72
CA ARG A 60 5.03 -1.31 6.08
C ARG A 60 6.32 -0.52 6.09
N ILE A 61 6.33 0.59 6.80
CA ILE A 61 7.51 1.41 6.99
C ILE A 61 7.78 1.64 8.46
N GLU A 62 9.01 1.96 8.81
CA GLU A 62 9.39 2.48 10.11
C GLU A 62 10.13 3.81 9.93
N THR A 63 9.71 4.86 10.62
CA THR A 63 10.42 6.14 10.60
C THR A 63 11.67 6.09 11.47
N ARG A 64 12.54 7.09 11.36
CA ARG A 64 13.71 7.24 12.23
C ARG A 64 13.36 7.33 13.72
N ASP A 65 12.14 7.78 14.03
CA ASP A 65 11.62 7.90 15.39
C ASP A 65 10.91 6.60 15.88
N GLY A 66 10.97 5.51 15.09
CA GLY A 66 10.38 4.22 15.44
C GLY A 66 8.87 4.11 15.18
N LEU A 67 8.26 5.09 14.52
CA LEU A 67 6.83 5.04 14.18
C LEU A 67 6.60 4.10 13.00
N ARG A 68 5.63 3.19 13.14
CA ARG A 68 5.33 2.18 12.11
C ARG A 68 4.14 2.61 11.27
N GLY A 69 4.38 2.83 9.99
CA GLY A 69 3.41 3.35 9.04
C GLY A 69 3.00 2.34 7.96
N TRP A 70 1.85 2.60 7.35
CA TRP A 70 1.38 1.90 6.16
C TRP A 70 1.37 2.88 5.00
N ALA A 71 2.27 2.69 4.05
CA ALA A 71 2.48 3.61 2.95
C ALA A 71 2.36 2.87 1.61
N TYR A 72 1.94 3.54 0.55
CA TYR A 72 1.83 2.93 -0.78
C TYR A 72 2.61 3.68 -1.84
N ARG A 73 3.01 2.95 -2.86
CA ARG A 73 3.44 3.50 -4.14
C ARG A 73 2.34 3.27 -5.16
N ASP A 74 1.98 4.32 -5.87
CA ASP A 74 1.10 4.23 -7.03
C ASP A 74 1.88 3.60 -8.19
N LEU A 75 1.32 2.58 -8.82
CA LEU A 75 1.95 1.89 -9.96
C LEU A 75 1.45 2.42 -11.31
N SER A 76 0.35 3.18 -11.31
CA SER A 76 -0.17 3.86 -12.49
C SER A 76 0.54 5.20 -12.74
N GLN A 77 1.16 5.79 -11.71
CA GLN A 77 1.90 7.05 -11.80
C GLN A 77 3.22 6.97 -11.03
N ALA A 78 4.31 7.42 -11.65
CA ALA A 78 5.58 7.56 -10.94
C ALA A 78 5.47 8.64 -9.85
N GLY A 79 6.02 8.36 -8.67
CA GLY A 79 5.95 9.30 -7.55
C GLY A 79 6.54 8.74 -6.27
N PRO A 80 6.46 9.52 -5.18
CA PRO A 80 6.96 9.09 -3.88
C PRO A 80 6.10 7.99 -3.28
N LEU A 81 6.55 7.49 -2.13
CA LEU A 81 5.69 6.73 -1.22
C LEU A 81 4.71 7.67 -0.51
N TRP A 82 3.47 7.22 -0.39
CA TRP A 82 2.36 7.96 0.21
C TRP A 82 1.94 7.28 1.50
N LEU A 83 2.11 7.94 2.64
CA LEU A 83 1.65 7.45 3.93
C LEU A 83 0.12 7.52 4.02
N GLN A 84 -0.50 6.37 4.20
CA GLN A 84 -1.95 6.21 4.33
C GLN A 84 -2.41 6.18 5.79
N GLY A 85 -1.56 5.70 6.72
CA GLY A 85 -1.91 5.59 8.12
C GLY A 85 -0.80 5.03 9.02
N TRP A 86 -1.05 5.03 10.34
CA TRP A 86 -0.13 4.52 11.36
C TRP A 86 -0.64 3.23 12.01
N PHE A 87 0.28 2.32 12.32
CA PHE A 87 0.03 1.18 13.20
C PHE A 87 0.13 1.66 14.65
N ALA A 88 -0.92 1.43 15.44
CA ALA A 88 -0.97 1.73 16.87
C ALA A 88 -0.02 0.82 17.68
#